data_AF-A0A3D9CW23-F1
#
_entry.id   AF-A0A3D9CW23-F1
#
_cell.length_a   1.000
_cell.length_b   1.000
_cell.length_c   1.000
_cell.angle_alpha   90.00
_cell.angle_beta   90.00
_cell.angle_gamma   90.00
#
_symmetry.space_group_name_H-M   'P 1'
#
loop_
_entity.id
_entity.type
_entity.pdbx_description
1 polymer ?
#
loop_
_entity_poly.entity_id
_entity_poly.type
_entity_poly.pdbx_seq_one_letter_code
_entity_poly.pdbx_strand_id
1 'polypeptide(L)'
;MVSVAKNMSLKYDNWGIIITYKEFYWSHFKKLYDIGAKNYENVETSHIPPENVFVIDIYTWNIIVQIIKDEKITLLDILKKAKANNSDPQTAKMLFKMHLDDYKSSTLSLKYFENVNPLFEIKNPN
;
A
#
# COMPACT_ATOMS: atom_id res chain seq x y z
N MET A 1 -14.73 -5.94 0.66
CA MET A 1 -13.62 -6.31 -0.25
C MET A 1 -14.05 -7.33 -1.30
N VAL A 2 -14.64 -8.47 -0.92
CA VAL A 2 -15.02 -9.56 -1.85
C VAL A 2 -15.95 -9.11 -3.00
N SER A 3 -16.94 -8.24 -2.73
CA SER A 3 -17.86 -7.74 -3.77
C SER A 3 -17.19 -6.82 -4.80
N VAL A 4 -16.15 -6.09 -4.42
CA VAL A 4 -15.41 -5.18 -5.31
C VAL A 4 -14.37 -5.96 -6.11
N ALA A 5 -13.70 -6.94 -5.48
CA ALA A 5 -12.74 -7.81 -6.14
C ALA A 5 -13.36 -8.62 -7.29
N LYS A 6 -14.60 -9.09 -7.13
CA LYS A 6 -15.34 -9.84 -8.19
C LYS A 6 -15.57 -9.05 -9.47
N ASN A 7 -15.59 -7.72 -9.40
CA ASN A 7 -15.76 -6.84 -10.57
C ASN A 7 -14.43 -6.48 -11.22
N MET A 8 -13.29 -6.94 -10.67
CA MET A 8 -11.97 -6.65 -11.23
C MET A 8 -11.65 -7.61 -12.37
N SER A 9 -11.16 -7.04 -13.46
CA SER A 9 -10.67 -7.81 -14.60
C SER A 9 -9.50 -8.70 -14.17
N LEU A 10 -9.55 -9.97 -14.58
CA LEU A 10 -8.43 -10.92 -14.44
C LEU A 10 -7.35 -10.72 -15.51
N LYS A 11 -7.56 -9.80 -16.47
CA LYS A 11 -6.65 -9.57 -17.59
C LYS A 11 -5.37 -8.80 -17.19
N TYR A 12 -5.37 -8.18 -16.01
CA TYR A 12 -4.26 -7.40 -15.47
C TYR A 12 -4.01 -7.78 -14.01
N ASP A 13 -2.77 -7.61 -13.55
CA ASP A 13 -2.44 -7.74 -12.13
C ASP A 13 -3.20 -6.68 -11.33
N ASN A 14 -4.05 -7.12 -10.41
CA ASN A 14 -4.69 -6.25 -9.43
C ASN A 14 -3.83 -6.15 -8.16
N TRP A 15 -3.83 -4.95 -7.57
CA TRP A 15 -2.99 -4.60 -6.43
C TRP A 15 -3.84 -4.07 -5.28
N GLY A 16 -3.45 -4.41 -4.05
CA GLY A 16 -4.15 -3.98 -2.84
C GLY A 16 -3.24 -3.17 -1.92
N ILE A 17 -3.78 -2.11 -1.33
CA ILE A 17 -3.10 -1.36 -0.28
C ILE A 17 -4.05 -1.26 0.91
N ILE A 18 -3.55 -1.67 2.07
CA ILE A 18 -4.22 -1.50 3.37
C ILE A 18 -3.49 -0.37 4.08
N ILE A 19 -4.16 0.76 4.25
CA ILE A 19 -3.61 1.91 4.96
C ILE A 19 -4.01 1.85 6.43
N THR A 20 -3.02 1.90 7.32
CA THR A 20 -3.19 1.86 8.76
C THR A 20 -2.76 3.17 9.40
N TYR A 21 -3.23 3.45 10.61
CA TYR A 21 -2.78 4.63 11.35
C TYR A 21 -1.38 4.43 11.97
N LYS A 22 -1.10 3.20 12.45
CA LYS A 22 0.20 2.81 13.01
C LYS A 22 0.92 1.85 12.09
N GLU A 23 2.25 1.88 12.14
CA GLU A 23 3.10 0.91 11.44
C GLU A 23 2.84 -0.50 11.97
N PHE A 24 2.67 -1.44 11.04
CA PHE A 24 2.56 -2.86 11.33
C PHE A 24 3.85 -3.57 10.89
N TYR A 25 4.42 -4.36 11.79
CA TYR A 25 5.60 -5.19 11.51
C TYR A 25 5.34 -6.36 10.54
N TRP A 26 4.11 -6.48 10.03
CA TRP A 26 3.70 -7.46 9.02
C TRP A 26 3.58 -6.81 7.64
N SER A 27 4.70 -6.35 7.09
CA SER A 27 4.71 -5.86 5.69
C SER A 27 4.41 -6.96 4.66
N HIS A 28 4.61 -8.22 5.03
CA HIS A 28 4.32 -9.39 4.20
C HIS A 28 2.87 -9.84 4.43
N PHE A 29 1.91 -9.21 3.75
CA PHE A 29 0.49 -9.57 3.87
C PHE A 29 0.24 -11.05 3.57
N LYS A 30 1.00 -11.67 2.65
CA LYS A 30 0.91 -13.11 2.37
C LYS A 30 1.00 -13.96 3.64
N LYS A 31 1.91 -13.65 4.57
CA LYS A 31 2.04 -14.41 5.83
C LYS A 31 0.81 -14.28 6.70
N LEU A 32 0.24 -13.07 6.79
CA LEU A 32 -1.02 -12.84 7.50
C LEU A 32 -2.18 -13.60 6.85
N TYR A 33 -2.24 -13.57 5.52
CA TYR A 33 -3.21 -14.31 4.74
C TYR A 33 -3.10 -15.82 4.99
N ASP A 34 -1.89 -16.39 4.92
CA ASP A 34 -1.65 -17.82 5.14
C ASP A 34 -2.06 -18.28 6.55
N ILE A 35 -1.88 -17.43 7.57
CA ILE A 35 -2.34 -17.69 8.95
C ILE A 35 -3.88 -17.65 9.02
N GLY A 36 -4.49 -16.64 8.42
CA GLY A 36 -5.93 -16.44 8.45
C GLY A 36 -6.72 -17.43 7.60
N ALA A 37 -6.20 -17.79 6.43
CA ALA A 37 -6.88 -18.64 5.44
C ALA A 37 -7.25 -20.03 5.97
N LYS A 38 -6.51 -20.54 6.97
CA LYS A 38 -6.84 -21.81 7.63
C LYS A 38 -8.18 -21.76 8.40
N ASN A 39 -8.64 -20.57 8.75
CA ASN A 39 -9.86 -20.34 9.54
C ASN A 39 -11.07 -19.95 8.67
N TYR A 40 -10.91 -19.82 7.36
CA TYR A 40 -11.97 -19.42 6.44
C TYR A 40 -12.00 -20.34 5.22
N GLU A 41 -13.10 -21.06 5.00
CA GLU A 41 -13.27 -21.90 3.82
C GLU A 41 -13.44 -21.07 2.54
N ASN A 42 -12.71 -21.44 1.48
CA ASN A 42 -12.91 -20.98 0.10
C ASN A 42 -12.96 -19.46 -0.12
N VAL A 43 -11.96 -18.72 0.38
CA VAL A 43 -11.75 -17.34 -0.07
C VAL A 43 -11.14 -17.35 -1.47
N GLU A 44 -11.96 -17.10 -2.50
CA GLU A 44 -11.48 -16.85 -3.87
C GLU A 44 -10.58 -15.61 -3.88
N THR A 45 -9.27 -15.81 -4.02
CA THR A 45 -8.26 -14.73 -4.13
C THR A 45 -7.71 -14.56 -5.53
N SER A 46 -8.30 -15.26 -6.52
CA SER A 46 -7.91 -15.18 -7.93
C SER A 46 -7.85 -13.75 -8.47
N HIS A 47 -8.68 -12.85 -7.94
CA HIS A 47 -8.73 -11.46 -8.36
C HIS A 47 -7.59 -10.60 -7.80
N ILE A 48 -7.12 -10.84 -6.56
CA ILE A 48 -6.02 -10.08 -5.94
C ILE A 48 -5.15 -11.07 -5.14
N PRO A 49 -4.03 -11.53 -5.71
CA PRO A 49 -3.10 -12.40 -5.00
C PRO A 49 -2.58 -11.72 -3.71
N PRO A 50 -2.46 -12.45 -2.58
CA PRO A 50 -1.95 -11.88 -1.33
C PRO A 50 -0.56 -11.23 -1.44
N GLU A 51 0.26 -11.66 -2.40
CA GLU A 51 1.57 -11.09 -2.71
C GLU A 51 1.50 -9.69 -3.32
N ASN A 52 0.34 -9.31 -3.87
CA ASN A 52 0.08 -7.99 -4.43
C ASN A 52 -0.59 -7.05 -3.41
N VAL A 53 -0.74 -7.49 -2.16
CA VAL A 53 -1.36 -6.70 -1.09
C VAL A 53 -0.28 -6.22 -0.13
N PHE A 54 -0.27 -4.92 0.14
CA PHE A 54 0.71 -4.28 1.01
C PHE A 54 0.01 -3.55 2.16
N VAL A 55 0.53 -3.74 3.36
CA VAL A 55 0.10 -3.00 4.55
C VAL A 55 1.10 -1.85 4.77
N ILE A 56 0.59 -0.62 4.79
CA ILE A 56 1.39 0.59 4.98
C ILE A 56 0.71 1.51 5.98
N ASP A 57 1.48 2.21 6.79
CA ASP A 57 0.93 3.26 7.63
C ASP A 57 0.77 4.58 6.85
N ILE A 58 -0.01 5.50 7.41
CA ILE A 58 -0.31 6.79 6.80
C ILE A 58 0.94 7.67 6.59
N TYR A 59 1.97 7.54 7.43
CA TYR A 59 3.22 8.28 7.24
C TYR A 59 4.00 7.71 6.05
N THR A 60 4.10 6.39 5.95
CA THR A 60 4.69 5.72 4.79
C THR A 60 3.94 6.06 3.50
N TRP A 61 2.61 6.16 3.53
CA TRP A 61 1.83 6.65 2.39
C TRP A 61 2.22 8.06 1.96
N ASN A 62 2.41 8.99 2.91
CA ASN A 62 2.84 10.34 2.59
C ASN A 62 4.23 10.38 1.93
N ILE A 63 5.15 9.51 2.38
CA ILE A 63 6.47 9.37 1.74
C ILE A 63 6.31 8.89 0.29
N ILE A 64 5.47 7.88 0.04
CA ILE A 64 5.20 7.37 -1.31
C ILE A 64 4.68 8.49 -2.22
N VAL A 65 3.70 9.29 -1.75
CA VAL A 65 3.15 10.41 -2.52
C VAL A 65 4.23 11.43 -2.86
N GLN A 66 5.13 11.73 -1.90
CA GLN A 66 6.26 12.65 -2.14
C GLN A 66 7.21 12.09 -3.21
N ILE A 67 7.60 10.82 -3.11
CA ILE A 67 8.51 10.18 -4.08
C ILE A 67 7.90 10.19 -5.49
N ILE A 68 6.62 9.86 -5.62
CA ILE A 68 5.91 9.88 -6.92
C ILE A 68 5.95 11.29 -7.54
N LYS A 69 5.82 12.34 -6.71
CA LYS A 69 5.91 13.73 -7.16
C LYS A 69 7.32 14.13 -7.57
N ASP A 70 8.33 13.70 -6.82
CA ASP A 70 9.71 14.15 -6.99
C ASP A 70 10.46 13.38 -8.10
N GLU A 71 10.29 12.06 -8.17
CA GLU A 71 11.15 11.18 -8.97
C GLU A 71 10.53 10.73 -10.31
N LYS A 72 9.33 11.20 -10.66
CA LYS A 72 8.57 10.77 -11.85
C LYS A 72 8.36 9.24 -11.94
N ILE A 73 8.31 8.55 -10.80
CA ILE A 73 7.98 7.12 -10.72
C ILE A 73 6.50 6.94 -10.40
N THR A 74 5.93 5.78 -10.72
CA THR A 74 4.54 5.48 -10.40
C THR A 74 4.41 4.69 -9.10
N LEU A 75 3.23 4.74 -8.48
CA LEU A 75 2.89 3.86 -7.35
C LEU A 75 3.09 2.39 -7.72
N LEU A 76 2.71 2.00 -8.93
CA LEU A 76 2.85 0.62 -9.41
C LEU A 76 4.32 0.17 -9.46
N ASP A 77 5.24 1.06 -9.84
CA ASP A 77 6.67 0.73 -9.86
C ASP A 77 7.19 0.45 -8.45
N ILE A 78 6.77 1.25 -7.47
CA ILE A 78 7.10 1.05 -6.05
C ILE A 78 6.56 -0.30 -5.57
N LEU A 79 5.30 -0.64 -5.87
CA LEU A 79 4.69 -1.90 -5.46
C LEU A 79 5.34 -3.11 -6.14
N LYS A 80 5.69 -3.02 -7.43
CA LYS A 80 6.42 -4.06 -8.15
C LYS A 80 7.80 -4.29 -7.55
N LYS A 81 8.51 -3.22 -7.21
CA LYS A 81 9.81 -3.31 -6.53
C LYS A 81 9.68 -3.96 -5.15
N ALA A 82 8.69 -3.55 -4.37
CA ALA A 82 8.41 -4.15 -3.06
C ALA A 82 8.08 -5.65 -3.18
N LYS A 83 7.24 -6.04 -4.15
CA LYS A 83 6.93 -7.44 -4.46
C LYS A 83 8.18 -8.24 -4.81
N ALA A 84 9.01 -7.71 -5.71
CA ALA A 84 10.25 -8.36 -6.13
C ALA A 84 11.20 -8.58 -4.93
N ASN A 85 11.42 -7.54 -4.12
CA ASN A 85 12.24 -7.61 -2.92
C ASN A 85 11.72 -8.66 -1.92
N ASN A 86 10.40 -8.72 -1.71
CA ASN A 86 9.80 -9.66 -0.77
C ASN A 86 9.75 -11.10 -1.28
N SER A 87 9.96 -11.32 -2.58
CA SER A 87 10.02 -12.66 -3.18
C SER A 87 11.36 -13.35 -2.93
N ASP A 88 12.43 -12.59 -2.64
CA ASP A 88 13.76 -13.11 -2.30
C ASP A 88 14.06 -12.88 -0.80
N PRO A 89 14.31 -13.95 -0.01
CA PRO A 89 14.66 -13.84 1.40
C PRO A 89 15.84 -12.91 1.73
N GLN A 90 16.79 -12.72 0.81
CA GLN A 90 17.96 -11.86 1.01
C GLN A 90 17.63 -10.36 0.86
N THR A 91 16.59 -10.04 0.10
CA THR A 91 16.16 -8.65 -0.15
C THR A 91 14.87 -8.29 0.55
N ALA A 92 14.20 -9.28 1.14
CA ALA A 92 12.92 -9.12 1.84
C ALA A 92 13.06 -8.09 2.96
N LYS A 93 12.11 -7.16 3.02
CA LYS A 93 12.11 -6.12 4.05
C LYS A 93 11.06 -6.43 5.11
N MET A 94 11.35 -6.07 6.35
CA MET A 94 10.43 -6.27 7.49
C MET A 94 9.32 -5.22 7.50
N LEU A 95 9.62 -3.99 7.09
CA LEU A 95 8.69 -2.87 7.01
C LEU A 95 8.61 -2.39 5.57
N PHE A 96 7.42 -1.97 5.13
CA PHE A 96 7.25 -1.48 3.77
C PHE A 96 8.13 -0.24 3.52
N LYS A 97 8.24 0.64 4.52
CA LYS A 97 9.06 1.86 4.45
C LYS A 97 10.51 1.58 4.04
N MET A 98 11.09 0.43 4.40
CA MET A 98 12.47 0.08 4.01
C MET A 98 12.64 -0.17 2.52
N HIS A 99 11.55 -0.43 1.77
CA HIS A 99 11.61 -0.46 0.30
C HIS A 99 11.76 0.93 -0.30
N LEU A 100 11.55 1.98 0.51
CA LEU A 100 11.62 3.36 0.09
C LEU A 100 12.99 4.00 0.32
N ASP A 101 13.89 3.33 1.06
CA ASP A 101 15.23 3.84 1.40
C ASP A 101 16.12 4.09 0.17
N ASP A 102 15.84 3.41 -0.94
CA ASP A 102 16.56 3.57 -2.20
C ASP A 102 16.20 4.87 -2.94
N TYR A 103 15.10 5.53 -2.56
CA TYR A 103 14.67 6.79 -3.16
C TYR A 103 15.29 7.97 -2.41
N LYS A 104 15.66 9.02 -3.16
CA LYS A 104 16.17 10.26 -2.58
C LYS A 104 14.98 11.07 -2.08
N SER A 105 14.45 10.70 -0.92
CA SER A 105 13.39 11.49 -0.28
C SER A 105 13.91 12.88 0.04
N SER A 106 13.36 13.89 -0.61
CA SER A 106 13.41 15.27 -0.11
C SER A 106 12.68 15.36 1.24
N THR A 107 12.90 16.43 1.99
CA THR A 107 12.19 16.68 3.25
C THR A 107 10.67 16.55 3.05
N LEU A 108 10.03 15.71 3.88
CA LEU A 108 8.62 15.37 3.76
C LEU A 108 7.76 16.65 3.73
N SER A 109 7.20 16.97 2.56
CA SER A 109 6.50 18.23 2.30
C SER A 109 5.01 17.94 2.17
N LEU A 110 4.24 18.24 3.22
CA LEU A 110 2.79 18.09 3.24
C LEU A 110 2.05 19.22 2.49
N LYS A 111 2.75 20.04 1.70
CA LYS A 111 2.16 21.17 0.97
C LYS A 111 1.01 20.78 0.05
N TYR A 112 0.93 19.52 -0.35
CA TYR A 112 -0.18 19.01 -1.15
C TYR A 112 -1.51 18.94 -0.39
N PHE A 113 -1.51 18.93 0.94
CA PHE A 113 -2.72 19.05 1.76
C PHE A 113 -3.23 20.49 1.89
N GLU A 114 -2.37 21.50 1.68
CA GLU A 114 -2.75 22.92 1.79
C GLU A 114 -3.88 23.29 0.81
N ASN A 115 -3.92 22.63 -0.35
CA ASN A 115 -4.96 22.85 -1.37
C ASN A 115 -6.26 22.03 -1.15
N VAL A 116 -6.29 21.10 -0.18
CA VAL A 116 -7.45 20.22 0.09
C VAL A 116 -8.34 20.76 1.22
N ASN A 117 -7.85 21.75 1.97
CA ASN A 117 -8.54 22.38 3.09
C ASN A 117 -9.94 22.98 2.80
N PRO A 118 -10.31 23.43 1.57
CA PRO A 118 -11.64 24.01 1.35
C PRO A 118 -12.81 23.04 1.55
N LEU A 119 -12.56 21.72 1.55
CA LEU A 119 -13.59 20.69 1.64
C LEU A 119 -13.93 20.26 3.08
N PHE A 120 -13.13 20.68 4.07
CA PHE A 120 -13.28 20.28 5.48
C PHE A 120 -13.80 21.41 6.38
N GLU A 121 -14.25 22.53 5.81
CA GLU A 121 -15.07 23.49 6.54
C GLU A 121 -16.42 22.83 6.88
N ILE A 122 -16.46 22.18 8.04
CA ILE A 122 -17.69 21.77 8.69
C ILE A 122 -18.47 23.07 8.92
N LYS A 123 -19.49 23.32 8.10
CA LYS A 123 -20.47 24.37 8.37
C LYS A 123 -21.08 24.08 9.73
N ASN A 124 -20.67 24.81 10.76
CA ASN A 124 -21.35 24.77 12.04
C ASN A 124 -22.81 25.18 11.79
N PRO A 125 -23.79 24.34 12.12
CA PRO A 125 -25.19 24.77 12.06
C PRO A 125 -25.40 25.82 13.15
N ASN A 126 -25.81 27.02 12.73
CA ASN A 126 -26.32 28.07 13.62
C ASN A 126 -27.63 27.62 14.28
#